data_AF-A0A348MKJ2-F1
#
_entry.id   AF-A0A348MKJ2-F1
#
_cell.length_a   1.000
_cell.length_b   1.000
_cell.length_c   1.000
_cell.angle_alpha   90.00
_cell.angle_beta   90.00
_cell.angle_gamma   90.00
#
_symmetry.space_group_name_H-M   'P 1'
#
loop_
_entity.id
_entity.type
_entity.pdbx_description
1 polymer ?
#
loop_
_entity_poly.entity_id
_entity_poly.type
_entity_poly.pdbx_seq_one_letter_code
_entity_poly.pdbx_strand_id
1 'polypeptide(L)'
;MGTTIGVWIAAGLTLFIYSFLYKDNPFYKFAEHLYVGITAGYWIIYTWAYVIQPMLIDPMIKNKEFILIIPAFFGIIMLTRWFPQISWLSRWSIAFTVGMGAGLGVTGAIQGFILPQVQATLVPLTGFNFETFNNFLIIFGVLTTLVYFYFSKEQKGVLRWGSKIGITFIMVAFGASFGYTVMARISLLIGRIYFLLSDWLKVLR
;
A
#
# COMPACT_ATOMS: atom_id res chain seq x y z
N MET A 1 -20.87 -28.91 -1.48
CA MET A 1 -20.49 -29.15 -0.07
C MET A 1 -19.33 -28.26 0.39
N GLY A 2 -18.22 -28.15 -0.36
CA GLY A 2 -17.10 -27.28 0.02
C GLY A 2 -17.43 -25.78 0.14
N THR A 3 -18.36 -25.29 -0.68
CA THR A 3 -18.85 -23.90 -0.62
C THR A 3 -19.61 -23.60 0.67
N THR A 4 -20.48 -24.52 1.12
CA THR A 4 -21.28 -24.32 2.33
C THR A 4 -20.40 -24.26 3.57
N ILE A 5 -19.48 -25.23 3.76
CA ILE A 5 -18.59 -25.27 4.93
C ILE A 5 -17.69 -24.03 4.96
N GLY A 6 -17.15 -23.61 3.81
CA GLY A 6 -16.34 -22.40 3.70
C GLY A 6 -17.10 -21.14 4.12
N VAL A 7 -18.36 -21.00 3.71
CA VAL A 7 -19.23 -19.87 4.11
C VAL A 7 -19.47 -19.85 5.61
N TRP A 8 -19.72 -21.02 6.25
CA TRP A 8 -19.89 -21.10 7.70
C TRP A 8 -18.61 -20.71 8.46
N ILE A 9 -17.44 -21.17 8.02
CA ILE A 9 -16.15 -20.80 8.61
C ILE A 9 -15.90 -19.30 8.44
N ALA A 10 -16.11 -18.75 7.24
CA ALA A 10 -15.93 -17.33 6.96
C ALA A 10 -16.89 -16.44 7.76
N ALA A 11 -18.14 -16.86 7.94
CA ALA A 11 -19.10 -16.16 8.79
C ALA A 11 -18.67 -16.17 10.26
N GLY A 12 -18.25 -17.33 10.79
CA GLY A 12 -17.72 -17.45 12.15
C GLY A 12 -16.51 -16.56 12.40
N LEU A 13 -15.53 -16.57 11.49
CA LEU A 13 -14.35 -15.70 11.58
C LEU A 13 -14.70 -14.21 11.47
N THR A 14 -15.68 -13.85 10.64
CA THR A 14 -16.16 -12.46 10.53
C THR A 14 -16.78 -12.00 11.86
N LEU A 15 -17.58 -12.85 12.50
CA LEU A 15 -18.16 -12.55 13.82
C LEU A 15 -17.09 -12.47 14.92
N PHE A 16 -16.06 -13.32 14.86
CA PHE A 16 -14.93 -13.26 15.81
C PHE A 16 -14.17 -11.94 15.71
N ILE A 17 -13.98 -11.41 14.50
CA ILE A 17 -13.39 -10.08 14.30
C ILE A 17 -14.32 -8.99 14.86
N TYR A 18 -15.63 -9.07 14.60
CA TYR A 18 -16.58 -8.10 15.14
C TYR A 18 -16.75 -8.13 16.66
N SER A 19 -16.41 -9.25 17.31
CA SER A 19 -16.40 -9.32 18.78
C SER A 19 -15.49 -8.27 19.42
N PHE A 20 -14.47 -7.78 18.71
CA PHE A 20 -13.61 -6.70 19.17
C PHE A 20 -14.39 -5.42 19.53
N LEU A 21 -15.48 -5.14 18.82
CA LEU A 21 -16.30 -3.95 19.07
C LEU A 21 -16.92 -3.94 20.48
N TYR A 22 -17.10 -5.12 21.08
CA TYR A 22 -17.67 -5.27 22.42
C TYR A 22 -16.62 -5.22 23.54
N LYS A 23 -15.43 -5.82 23.32
CA LYS A 23 -14.21 -5.83 24.17
C LYS A 23 -13.17 -6.81 23.59
N ASP A 24 -11.94 -6.78 24.12
CA ASP A 24 -10.91 -7.81 23.84
C ASP A 24 -11.37 -9.19 24.34
N ASN A 25 -11.86 -10.03 23.42
CA ASN A 25 -12.41 -11.37 23.71
C ASN A 25 -11.45 -12.46 23.21
N PRO A 26 -11.31 -13.61 23.91
CA PRO A 26 -10.61 -14.79 23.39
C PRO A 26 -10.90 -15.15 21.92
N PHE A 27 -12.15 -14.98 21.46
CA PHE A 27 -12.52 -15.25 20.06
C PHE A 27 -11.82 -14.33 19.06
N TYR A 28 -11.70 -13.04 19.39
CA TYR A 28 -10.97 -12.08 18.57
C TYR A 28 -9.48 -12.44 18.50
N LYS A 29 -8.85 -12.70 19.64
CA LYS A 29 -7.43 -13.09 19.72
C LYS A 29 -7.13 -14.37 18.93
N PHE A 30 -8.04 -15.35 18.98
CA PHE A 30 -7.92 -16.56 18.17
C PHE A 30 -7.94 -16.24 16.67
N ALA A 31 -8.90 -15.43 16.20
CA ALA A 31 -8.99 -15.04 14.80
C ALA A 31 -7.74 -14.25 14.35
N GLU A 32 -7.21 -13.38 15.21
CA GLU A 32 -5.97 -12.64 14.96
C GLU A 32 -4.76 -13.59 14.80
N HIS A 33 -4.54 -14.50 15.75
CA HIS A 33 -3.44 -15.46 15.66
C HIS A 33 -3.56 -16.39 14.46
N LEU A 34 -4.78 -16.84 14.14
CA LEU A 34 -5.05 -17.64 12.95
C LEU A 34 -4.73 -16.86 11.67
N TYR A 35 -5.15 -15.60 11.59
CA TYR A 35 -4.87 -14.74 10.44
C TYR A 35 -3.37 -14.54 10.25
N VAL A 36 -2.65 -14.12 11.31
CA VAL A 36 -1.21 -13.89 11.27
C VAL A 36 -0.46 -15.19 10.91
N GLY A 37 -0.87 -16.34 11.46
CA GLY A 37 -0.30 -17.64 11.15
C GLY A 37 -0.47 -18.05 9.70
N ILE A 38 -1.68 -17.88 9.14
CA ILE A 38 -1.94 -18.15 7.71
C ILE A 38 -1.11 -17.22 6.84
N THR A 39 -1.03 -15.92 7.17
CA THR A 39 -0.20 -14.97 6.43
C THR A 39 1.26 -15.39 6.44
N ALA A 40 1.83 -15.76 7.59
CA ALA A 40 3.20 -16.24 7.68
C ALA A 40 3.44 -17.51 6.83
N GLY A 41 2.53 -18.49 6.90
CA GLY A 41 2.61 -19.71 6.08
C GLY A 41 2.51 -19.43 4.59
N TYR A 42 1.59 -18.56 4.18
CA TYR A 42 1.46 -18.10 2.79
C TYR A 42 2.74 -17.45 2.30
N TRP A 43 3.35 -16.56 3.10
CA TRP A 43 4.62 -15.91 2.75
C TRP A 43 5.74 -16.92 2.52
N ILE A 44 5.86 -17.96 3.34
CA ILE A 44 6.89 -19.00 3.16
C ILE A 44 6.71 -19.71 1.81
N ILE A 45 5.49 -20.15 1.50
CA ILE A 45 5.19 -20.84 0.25
C ILE A 45 5.39 -19.90 -0.94
N TYR A 46 4.92 -18.66 -0.83
CA TYR A 46 5.06 -17.64 -1.86
C TYR A 46 6.54 -17.35 -2.14
N THR A 47 7.36 -17.15 -1.11
CA THR A 47 8.80 -16.93 -1.27
C THR A 47 9.47 -18.15 -1.89
N TRP A 48 9.09 -19.37 -1.53
CA TRP A 48 9.65 -20.56 -2.17
C TRP A 48 9.29 -20.63 -3.67
N ALA A 49 7.99 -20.55 -3.99
CA ALA A 49 7.47 -20.77 -5.34
C ALA A 49 7.77 -19.63 -6.31
N TYR A 50 7.79 -18.38 -5.85
CA TYR A 50 7.94 -17.20 -6.71
C TYR A 50 9.32 -16.53 -6.63
N VAL A 51 10.11 -16.80 -5.59
CA VAL A 51 11.42 -16.15 -5.41
C VAL A 51 12.55 -17.18 -5.46
N ILE A 52 12.58 -18.11 -4.51
CA ILE A 52 13.72 -19.04 -4.38
C ILE A 52 13.84 -19.95 -5.59
N GLN A 53 12.75 -20.63 -5.97
CA GLN A 53 12.81 -21.56 -7.08
C GLN A 53 13.08 -20.86 -8.44
N PRO A 54 12.27 -19.89 -8.89
CA PRO A 54 12.42 -19.32 -10.23
C PRO A 54 13.54 -18.27 -10.34
N MET A 55 13.88 -17.53 -9.28
CA MET A 55 14.87 -16.45 -9.35
C MET A 55 16.27 -16.87 -8.89
N LEU A 56 16.39 -17.96 -8.12
CA LEU A 56 17.67 -18.41 -7.58
C LEU A 56 18.03 -19.81 -8.09
N ILE A 57 17.18 -20.83 -7.88
CA ILE A 57 17.52 -22.22 -8.22
C ILE A 57 17.52 -22.44 -9.74
N ASP A 58 16.43 -22.07 -10.43
CA ASP A 58 16.27 -22.31 -11.87
C ASP A 58 17.37 -21.64 -12.71
N PRO A 59 17.73 -20.35 -12.51
CA PRO A 59 18.77 -19.72 -13.32
C PRO A 59 20.17 -20.22 -12.96
N MET A 60 20.42 -20.59 -11.69
CA MET A 60 21.70 -21.19 -11.29
C MET A 60 21.92 -22.56 -11.94
N ILE A 61 20.87 -23.40 -12.03
CA ILE A 61 20.99 -24.76 -12.58
C ILE A 61 20.89 -24.77 -14.10
N LYS A 62 19.94 -24.03 -14.68
CA LYS A 62 19.65 -24.06 -16.13
C LYS A 62 20.58 -23.13 -16.93
N ASN A 63 20.82 -21.93 -16.43
CA ASN A 63 21.59 -20.90 -17.16
C ASN A 63 23.06 -20.79 -16.69
N LYS A 64 23.45 -21.53 -15.63
CA LYS A 64 24.78 -21.48 -15.01
C LYS A 64 25.20 -20.06 -14.59
N GLU A 65 24.24 -19.25 -14.17
CA GLU A 65 24.49 -17.89 -13.70
C GLU A 65 25.04 -17.90 -12.27
N PHE A 66 26.36 -18.13 -12.14
CA PHE A 66 27.04 -18.20 -10.85
C PHE A 66 27.04 -16.87 -10.07
N ILE A 67 26.68 -15.76 -10.71
CA ILE A 67 26.56 -14.47 -10.03
C ILE A 67 25.48 -14.47 -8.94
N LEU A 68 24.47 -15.35 -9.06
CA LEU A 68 23.39 -15.51 -8.08
C LEU A 68 23.82 -16.14 -6.75
N ILE A 69 25.06 -16.63 -6.67
CA ILE A 69 25.66 -17.09 -5.41
C ILE A 69 25.74 -15.94 -4.39
N ILE A 70 25.97 -14.71 -4.84
CA ILE A 70 26.06 -13.54 -3.96
C ILE A 70 24.71 -13.30 -3.25
N PRO A 71 23.56 -13.16 -3.95
CA PRO A 71 22.24 -13.14 -3.34
C PRO A 71 21.94 -14.36 -2.45
N ALA A 72 22.33 -15.57 -2.88
CA ALA A 72 22.12 -16.79 -2.10
C ALA A 72 22.84 -16.73 -0.75
N PHE A 73 24.08 -16.25 -0.75
CA PHE A 73 24.88 -16.06 0.45
C PHE A 73 24.22 -15.06 1.42
N PHE A 74 23.76 -13.90 0.92
CA PHE A 74 23.03 -12.94 1.74
C PHE A 74 21.69 -13.49 2.24
N GLY A 75 21.01 -14.33 1.46
CA GLY A 75 19.79 -15.03 1.88
C GLY A 75 20.05 -16.00 3.05
N ILE A 76 21.11 -16.81 2.97
CA ILE A 76 21.50 -17.74 4.04
C ILE A 76 21.91 -16.97 5.30
N ILE A 77 22.69 -15.90 5.14
CA ILE A 77 23.07 -15.02 6.26
C ILE A 77 21.82 -14.45 6.94
N MET A 78 20.75 -14.14 6.20
CA MET A 78 19.54 -13.60 6.80
C MET A 78 18.88 -14.58 7.77
N LEU A 79 18.98 -15.90 7.52
CA LEU A 79 18.45 -16.96 8.39
C LEU A 79 19.15 -17.02 9.75
N THR A 80 20.39 -16.54 9.86
CA THR A 80 21.13 -16.48 11.14
C THR A 80 20.42 -15.64 12.20
N ARG A 81 19.45 -14.81 11.81
CA ARG A 81 18.60 -14.03 12.72
C ARG A 81 17.85 -14.87 13.73
N TRP A 82 17.56 -16.15 13.42
CA TRP A 82 16.86 -17.04 14.34
C TRP A 82 17.73 -17.44 15.54
N PHE A 83 19.05 -17.28 15.42
CA PHE A 83 20.02 -17.59 16.47
C PHE A 83 20.58 -16.29 17.06
N PRO A 84 20.22 -15.93 18.31
CA PRO A 84 20.62 -14.65 18.92
C PRO A 84 22.13 -14.39 18.90
N GLN A 85 22.94 -15.45 19.05
CA GLN A 85 24.41 -15.39 19.11
C GLN A 85 25.07 -14.96 17.79
N ILE A 86 24.51 -15.33 16.63
CA ILE A 86 25.09 -15.05 15.29
C ILE A 86 24.27 -13.99 14.53
N SER A 87 23.19 -13.48 15.14
CA SER A 87 22.26 -12.51 14.57
C SER A 87 22.91 -11.25 13.99
N TRP A 88 24.12 -10.87 14.43
CA TRP A 88 24.85 -9.72 13.90
C TRP A 88 25.18 -9.86 12.41
N LEU A 89 25.37 -11.10 11.91
CA LEU A 89 25.72 -11.34 10.51
C LEU A 89 24.55 -10.95 9.58
N SER A 90 23.30 -11.18 10.02
CA SER A 90 22.07 -10.79 9.32
C SER A 90 22.00 -9.29 9.01
N ARG A 91 22.70 -8.44 9.77
CA ARG A 91 22.71 -6.98 9.57
C ARG A 91 23.28 -6.59 8.20
N TRP A 92 24.21 -7.36 7.64
CA TRP A 92 24.77 -7.11 6.31
C TRP A 92 23.72 -7.31 5.21
N SER A 93 22.96 -8.40 5.28
CA SER A 93 21.84 -8.64 4.36
C SER A 93 20.79 -7.54 4.47
N ILE A 94 20.46 -7.11 5.69
CA ILE A 94 19.51 -6.01 5.92
C ILE A 94 20.03 -4.70 5.32
N ALA A 95 21.30 -4.35 5.54
CA ALA A 95 21.90 -3.13 4.98
C ALA A 95 21.84 -3.14 3.45
N PHE A 96 22.12 -4.29 2.82
CA PHE A 96 22.00 -4.45 1.38
C PHE A 96 20.54 -4.29 0.91
N THR A 97 19.58 -4.94 1.56
CA THR A 97 18.15 -4.82 1.22
C THR A 97 17.64 -3.38 1.42
N VAL A 98 18.07 -2.69 2.47
CA VAL A 98 17.70 -1.28 2.72
C VAL A 98 18.32 -0.37 1.65
N GLY A 99 19.59 -0.57 1.29
CA GLY A 99 20.24 0.20 0.22
C GLY A 99 19.54 0.01 -1.13
N MET A 100 19.22 -1.23 -1.48
CA MET A 100 18.44 -1.56 -2.68
C MET A 100 17.04 -0.93 -2.62
N GLY A 101 16.34 -1.06 -1.48
CA GLY A 101 15.00 -0.49 -1.29
C GLY A 101 14.98 1.04 -1.36
N ALA A 102 16.00 1.71 -0.82
CA ALA A 102 16.16 3.15 -0.94
C ALA A 102 16.43 3.56 -2.40
N GLY A 103 17.33 2.86 -3.10
CA GLY A 103 17.63 3.13 -4.51
C GLY A 103 16.42 2.97 -5.42
N LEU A 104 15.74 1.81 -5.32
CA LEU A 104 14.51 1.54 -6.06
C LEU A 104 13.36 2.46 -5.63
N GLY A 105 13.30 2.83 -4.36
CA GLY A 105 12.29 3.75 -3.83
C GLY A 105 12.45 5.16 -4.41
N VAL A 106 13.68 5.67 -4.50
CA VAL A 106 13.96 6.98 -5.10
C VAL A 106 13.65 6.98 -6.59
N THR A 107 14.12 5.98 -7.34
CA THR A 107 13.84 5.90 -8.79
C THR A 107 12.36 5.67 -9.06
N GLY A 108 11.72 4.80 -8.29
CA GLY A 108 10.27 4.54 -8.36
C GLY A 108 9.44 5.76 -8.00
N ALA A 109 9.88 6.58 -7.04
CA ALA A 109 9.19 7.82 -6.71
C ALA A 109 9.30 8.86 -7.83
N ILE A 110 10.47 8.99 -8.46
CA ILE A 110 10.67 9.90 -9.59
C ILE A 110 9.85 9.46 -10.81
N GLN A 111 9.85 8.17 -11.12
CA GLN A 111 9.21 7.63 -12.32
C GLN A 111 7.70 7.40 -12.16
N GLY A 112 7.26 6.99 -10.97
CA GLY A 112 5.86 6.61 -10.70
C GLY A 112 5.04 7.73 -10.06
N PHE A 113 5.66 8.52 -9.19
CA PHE A 113 5.14 9.83 -8.80
C PHE A 113 5.93 10.88 -9.62
N ILE A 114 6.12 12.13 -9.21
CA ILE A 114 6.84 13.18 -9.97
C ILE A 114 6.59 13.23 -11.50
N LEU A 115 7.23 12.41 -12.34
CA LEU A 115 7.11 12.45 -13.81
C LEU A 115 5.65 12.38 -14.32
N PRO A 116 4.80 11.40 -13.95
CA PRO A 116 3.42 11.37 -14.41
C PRO A 116 2.61 12.56 -13.89
N GLN A 117 2.89 13.09 -12.71
CA GLN A 117 2.22 14.29 -12.18
C GLN A 117 2.61 15.55 -12.98
N VAL A 118 3.89 15.67 -13.38
CA VAL A 118 4.34 16.74 -14.27
C VAL A 118 3.65 16.61 -15.63
N GLN A 119 3.63 15.42 -16.22
CA GLN A 119 2.95 15.17 -17.50
C GLN A 119 1.45 15.46 -17.42
N ALA A 120 0.79 15.05 -16.33
CA ALA A 120 -0.64 15.31 -16.10
C ALA A 120 -0.96 16.81 -15.96
N THR A 121 0.04 17.64 -15.68
CA THR A 121 -0.12 19.11 -15.62
C THR A 121 0.17 19.78 -16.97
N LEU A 122 0.79 19.08 -17.93
CA LEU A 122 1.06 19.57 -19.29
C LEU A 122 -0.18 19.38 -20.20
N VAL A 123 -1.31 19.95 -19.77
CA VAL A 123 -2.58 19.88 -20.52
C VAL A 123 -2.72 21.04 -21.51
N PRO A 124 -3.26 20.80 -22.73
CA PRO A 124 -3.45 21.85 -23.72
C PRO A 124 -4.50 22.86 -23.24
N LEU A 125 -4.19 24.15 -23.38
CA LEU A 125 -5.07 25.27 -23.05
C LEU A 125 -5.75 25.88 -24.29
N THR A 126 -5.79 25.15 -25.39
CA THR A 126 -6.28 25.65 -26.68
C THR A 126 -7.78 25.41 -26.84
N GLY A 127 -8.60 26.46 -26.74
CA GLY A 127 -10.04 26.44 -27.03
C GLY A 127 -10.90 27.12 -25.94
N PHE A 128 -12.16 27.44 -26.25
CA PHE A 128 -13.13 28.04 -25.30
C PHE A 128 -14.20 27.01 -24.86
N ASN A 129 -13.78 25.86 -24.35
CA ASN A 129 -14.67 24.79 -23.87
C ASN A 129 -14.55 24.60 -22.34
N PHE A 130 -15.54 23.90 -21.74
CA PHE A 130 -15.51 23.52 -20.32
C PHE A 130 -14.27 22.69 -19.94
N GLU A 131 -13.74 21.90 -20.88
CA GLU A 131 -12.50 21.14 -20.68
C GLU A 131 -11.28 22.06 -20.51
N THR A 132 -11.18 23.13 -21.31
CA THR A 132 -10.10 24.11 -21.18
C THR A 132 -10.17 24.83 -19.83
N PHE A 133 -11.38 25.12 -19.35
CA PHE A 133 -11.57 25.72 -18.03
C PHE A 133 -11.11 24.78 -16.91
N ASN A 134 -11.42 23.48 -17.01
CA ASN A 134 -10.94 22.48 -16.06
C ASN A 134 -9.41 22.34 -16.09
N ASN A 135 -8.82 22.30 -17.29
CA ASN A 135 -7.37 22.26 -17.48
C ASN A 135 -6.67 23.48 -16.87
N PHE A 136 -7.25 24.67 -17.03
CA PHE A 136 -6.76 25.89 -16.39
C PHE A 136 -6.87 25.81 -14.86
N LEU A 137 -7.99 25.31 -14.34
CA LEU A 137 -8.20 25.15 -12.89
C LEU A 137 -7.20 24.17 -12.27
N ILE A 138 -6.84 23.09 -12.98
CA ILE A 138 -5.80 22.14 -12.56
C ILE A 138 -4.44 22.86 -12.46
N ILE A 139 -4.00 23.54 -13.52
CA ILE A 139 -2.71 24.25 -13.53
C ILE A 139 -2.67 25.33 -12.44
N PHE A 140 -3.74 26.10 -12.31
CA PHE A 140 -3.86 27.14 -11.31
C PHE A 140 -3.85 26.57 -9.88
N GLY A 141 -4.58 25.48 -9.64
CA GLY A 141 -4.55 24.73 -8.41
C GLY A 141 -3.14 24.30 -8.05
N VAL A 142 -2.44 23.60 -8.96
CA VAL A 142 -1.06 23.13 -8.78
C VAL A 142 -0.13 24.29 -8.42
N LEU A 143 -0.13 25.37 -9.19
CA LEU A 143 0.74 26.53 -8.95
C LEU A 143 0.47 27.18 -7.59
N THR A 144 -0.79 27.38 -7.21
CA THR A 144 -1.14 27.98 -5.91
C THR A 144 -0.76 27.08 -4.74
N THR A 145 -0.92 25.75 -4.87
CA THR A 145 -0.40 24.79 -3.87
C THR A 145 1.11 24.77 -3.76
N LEU A 146 1.85 24.84 -4.88
CA LEU A 146 3.31 24.90 -4.86
C LEU A 146 3.80 26.19 -4.19
N VAL A 147 3.11 27.32 -4.43
CA VAL A 147 3.39 28.59 -3.74
C VAL A 147 3.16 28.47 -2.23
N TYR A 148 2.12 27.75 -1.79
CA TYR A 148 1.89 27.50 -0.36
C TYR A 148 3.04 26.72 0.29
N PHE A 149 3.52 25.65 -0.34
CA PHE A 149 4.61 24.82 0.17
C PHE A 149 6.01 25.39 -0.10
N TYR A 150 6.13 26.49 -0.84
CA TYR A 150 7.40 27.16 -1.08
C TYR A 150 7.84 27.95 0.16
N PHE A 151 8.52 27.26 1.08
CA PHE A 151 8.97 27.84 2.36
C PHE A 151 10.19 28.77 2.24
N SER A 152 10.87 28.82 1.08
CA SER A 152 12.14 29.55 0.91
C SER A 152 12.02 31.07 0.73
N LYS A 153 10.80 31.64 0.62
CA LYS A 153 10.58 33.09 0.61
C LYS A 153 9.48 33.48 1.60
N GLU A 154 9.70 34.59 2.32
CA GLU A 154 8.65 35.17 3.16
C GLU A 154 7.41 35.50 2.32
N GLN A 155 6.26 34.94 2.71
CA GLN A 155 4.98 35.17 2.03
C GLN A 155 4.43 36.57 2.32
N LYS A 156 5.01 37.61 1.69
CA LYS A 156 4.51 39.00 1.72
C LYS A 156 3.75 39.36 0.44
N GLY A 157 2.66 40.14 0.58
CA GLY A 157 1.88 40.68 -0.55
C GLY A 157 1.12 39.63 -1.38
N VAL A 158 1.31 39.66 -2.70
CA VAL A 158 0.63 38.79 -3.69
C VAL A 158 0.90 37.29 -3.43
N LEU A 159 2.08 36.97 -2.90
CA LEU A 159 2.45 35.60 -2.55
C LEU A 159 1.60 35.04 -1.39
N ARG A 160 1.14 35.92 -0.47
CA ARG A 160 0.24 35.55 0.64
C ARG A 160 -1.16 35.22 0.15
N TRP A 161 -1.64 35.91 -0.89
CA TRP A 161 -2.95 35.62 -1.51
C TRP A 161 -2.94 34.32 -2.30
N GLY A 162 -1.91 34.09 -3.13
CA GLY A 162 -1.72 32.81 -3.83
C GLY A 162 -1.62 31.63 -2.86
N SER A 163 -0.87 31.79 -1.76
CA SER A 163 -0.73 30.80 -0.69
C SER A 163 -2.07 30.49 0.01
N LYS A 164 -2.89 31.50 0.31
CA LYS A 164 -4.24 31.29 0.90
C LYS A 164 -5.17 30.49 -0.03
N ILE A 165 -5.12 30.75 -1.33
CA ILE A 165 -5.88 29.97 -2.31
C ILE A 165 -5.38 28.53 -2.33
N GLY A 166 -4.06 28.33 -2.32
CA GLY A 166 -3.43 27.02 -2.21
C GLY A 166 -3.89 26.24 -0.97
N ILE A 167 -4.03 26.89 0.19
CA ILE A 167 -4.58 26.26 1.41
C ILE A 167 -5.98 25.72 1.16
N THR A 168 -6.85 26.48 0.50
CA THR A 168 -8.21 26.04 0.19
C THR A 168 -8.19 24.79 -0.70
N PHE A 169 -7.35 24.76 -1.74
CA PHE A 169 -7.18 23.58 -2.58
C PHE A 169 -6.70 22.36 -1.76
N ILE A 170 -5.77 22.55 -0.83
CA ILE A 170 -5.29 21.49 0.07
C ILE A 170 -6.42 20.99 0.97
N MET A 171 -7.21 21.88 1.55
CA MET A 171 -8.35 21.52 2.40
C MET A 171 -9.39 20.69 1.63
N VAL A 172 -9.68 21.06 0.37
CA VAL A 172 -10.57 20.29 -0.50
C VAL A 172 -9.98 18.90 -0.79
N ALA A 173 -8.70 18.82 -1.15
CA ALA A 173 -8.02 17.56 -1.44
C ALA A 173 -8.00 16.62 -0.21
N PHE A 174 -7.68 17.15 0.98
CA PHE A 174 -7.73 16.37 2.22
C PHE A 174 -9.15 15.97 2.59
N GLY A 175 -10.14 16.84 2.38
CA GLY A 175 -11.55 16.52 2.59
C GLY A 175 -12.01 15.36 1.70
N ALA A 176 -11.64 15.39 0.42
CA ALA A 176 -11.93 14.30 -0.52
C ALA A 176 -11.22 12.99 -0.14
N SER A 177 -9.95 13.06 0.24
CA SER A 177 -9.18 11.88 0.69
C SER A 177 -9.77 11.26 1.96
N PHE A 178 -10.13 12.08 2.95
CA PHE A 178 -10.83 11.62 4.15
C PHE A 178 -12.18 10.98 3.82
N GLY A 179 -12.99 11.64 2.98
CA GLY A 179 -14.27 11.10 2.51
C GLY A 179 -14.12 9.75 1.82
N TYR A 180 -13.09 9.58 0.99
CA TYR A 180 -12.78 8.29 0.34
C TYR A 180 -12.46 7.20 1.36
N THR A 181 -11.66 7.49 2.39
CA THR A 181 -11.34 6.49 3.43
C THR A 181 -12.56 6.08 4.25
N VAL A 182 -13.45 7.04 4.56
CA VAL A 182 -14.72 6.75 5.27
C VAL A 182 -15.62 5.91 4.40
N MET A 183 -15.79 6.27 3.12
CA MET A 183 -16.57 5.52 2.16
C MET A 183 -16.05 4.09 2.01
N ALA A 184 -14.73 3.90 1.90
CA ALA A 184 -14.12 2.58 1.79
C ALA A 184 -14.40 1.72 3.03
N ARG A 185 -14.30 2.29 4.24
CA ARG A 185 -14.61 1.58 5.49
C ARG A 185 -16.08 1.20 5.60
N ILE A 186 -17.00 2.11 5.27
CA ILE A 186 -18.45 1.84 5.25
C ILE A 186 -18.78 0.79 4.18
N SER A 187 -18.18 0.89 2.99
CA SER A 187 -18.37 -0.07 1.91
C SER A 187 -17.92 -1.49 2.32
N LEU A 188 -16.77 -1.61 3.00
CA LEU A 188 -16.32 -2.88 3.56
C LEU A 188 -17.28 -3.43 4.62
N LEU A 189 -17.80 -2.57 5.50
CA LEU A 189 -18.79 -2.95 6.51
C LEU A 189 -20.08 -3.46 5.85
N ILE A 190 -20.62 -2.73 4.86
CA ILE A 190 -21.79 -3.13 4.09
C ILE A 190 -21.54 -4.48 3.42
N GLY A 191 -20.39 -4.66 2.77
CA GLY A 191 -20.04 -5.93 2.12
C GLY A 191 -20.00 -7.11 3.09
N ARG A 192 -19.49 -6.91 4.31
CA ARG A 192 -19.47 -7.96 5.35
C ARG A 192 -20.85 -8.24 5.95
N ILE A 193 -21.68 -7.22 6.15
CA ILE A 193 -23.07 -7.40 6.59
C ILE A 193 -23.89 -8.12 5.51
N TYR A 194 -23.72 -7.73 4.25
CA TYR A 194 -24.38 -8.38 3.11
C TYR A 194 -23.98 -9.86 3.01
N PHE A 195 -22.69 -10.18 3.14
CA PHE A 195 -22.20 -11.56 3.20
C PHE A 195 -22.88 -12.37 4.34
N LEU A 196 -23.01 -11.79 5.54
CA LEU A 196 -23.65 -12.47 6.67
C LEU A 196 -25.16 -12.68 6.44
N LEU A 197 -25.85 -11.71 5.85
CA LEU A 197 -27.31 -11.76 5.68
C LEU A 197 -27.78 -12.52 4.43
N SER A 198 -27.02 -12.42 3.32
CA SER A 198 -27.37 -13.03 2.04
C SER A 198 -26.67 -14.38 1.84
N ASP A 199 -25.34 -14.44 1.88
CA ASP A 199 -24.61 -15.68 1.59
C ASP A 199 -24.72 -16.71 2.71
N TRP A 200 -24.67 -16.25 3.97
CA TRP A 200 -24.72 -17.14 5.14
C TRP A 200 -26.16 -17.41 5.61
N LEU A 201 -26.92 -16.39 6.01
CA LEU A 201 -28.27 -16.55 6.55
C LEU A 201 -29.36 -16.68 5.47
N LYS A 202 -29.10 -16.27 4.22
CA LYS A 202 -30.08 -16.27 3.10
C LYS A 202 -31.40 -15.57 3.41
N VAL A 203 -31.38 -14.60 4.31
CA VAL A 203 -32.55 -13.79 4.69
C VAL A 203 -32.80 -12.67 3.68
N LEU A 204 -31.73 -12.16 3.07
CA LEU A 204 -31.78 -11.23 1.95
C LEU A 204 -31.44 -12.00 0.66
N ARG A 205 -32.39 -12.00 -0.28
CA ARG A 205 -32.16 -12.51 -1.64
C ARG A 205 -31.47 -11.46 -2.50
#